data_AF-A0A9N9TDR0-F1
#
_entry.id   AF-A0A9N9TDR0-F1
#
_cell.length_a   1.000
_cell.length_b   1.000
_cell.length_c   1.000
_cell.angle_alpha   90.00
_cell.angle_beta   90.00
_cell.angle_gamma   90.00
#
_symmetry.space_group_name_H-M   'P 1'
#
loop_
_entity.id
_entity.type
_entity.pdbx_description
1 polymer ?
#
loop_
_entity_poly.entity_id
_entity_poly.type
_entity_poly.pdbx_seq_one_letter_code
_entity_poly.pdbx_strand_id
1 'polypeptide(L)'
;MGLHINQNKIKFMATNTNTRTGNVDADLIINDQNIEAVKEFIYLGSPVNPNHNTSEEIKRQIIIANRCYHDLSKYLANKRLF
;
A
#
# COMPACT_ATOMS: atom_id res chain seq x y z
N MET A 1 -22.02 30.32 -3.41
CA MET A 1 -20.71 29.65 -3.39
C MET A 1 -20.88 28.34 -2.63
N GLY A 2 -20.81 27.19 -3.32
CA GLY A 2 -21.04 25.87 -2.72
C GLY A 2 -19.75 25.07 -2.59
N LEU A 3 -19.64 24.25 -1.54
CA LEU A 3 -18.58 23.27 -1.38
C LEU A 3 -18.80 22.12 -2.36
N HIS A 4 -17.82 21.82 -3.21
CA HIS A 4 -17.87 20.71 -4.16
C HIS A 4 -16.79 19.69 -3.80
N ILE A 5 -17.19 18.42 -3.70
CA ILE A 5 -16.26 17.32 -3.44
C ILE A 5 -15.50 17.01 -4.73
N ASN A 6 -14.17 16.94 -4.64
CA ASN A 6 -13.33 16.50 -5.76
C ASN A 6 -13.13 14.98 -5.70
N GLN A 7 -13.96 14.27 -6.47
CA GLN A 7 -13.98 12.81 -6.55
C GLN A 7 -12.62 12.22 -6.92
N ASN A 8 -11.91 12.83 -7.86
CA ASN A 8 -10.63 12.35 -8.36
C ASN A 8 -9.51 12.37 -7.29
N LYS A 9 -9.71 13.11 -6.19
CA LYS A 9 -8.77 13.19 -5.07
C LYS A 9 -9.11 12.24 -3.93
N ILE A 10 -10.22 11.51 -4.02
CA ILE A 10 -10.72 10.65 -2.94
C ILE A 10 -10.74 9.22 -3.44
N LYS A 11 -10.09 8.35 -2.66
CA LYS A 11 -10.21 6.91 -2.78
C LYS A 11 -10.47 6.36 -1.39
N PHE A 12 -11.19 5.26 -1.29
CA PHE A 12 -11.48 4.65 0.01
C PHE A 12 -11.04 3.20 0.05
N MET A 13 -10.71 2.73 1.25
CA MET A 13 -10.39 1.33 1.52
C MET A 13 -11.31 0.85 2.63
N ALA A 14 -12.09 -0.19 2.36
CA ALA A 14 -12.92 -0.81 3.38
C ALA A 14 -12.07 -1.76 4.25
N THR A 15 -12.07 -1.55 5.56
CA THR A 15 -11.49 -2.48 6.53
C THR A 15 -12.57 -3.41 7.06
N ASN A 16 -12.28 -4.71 7.14
CA ASN A 16 -13.28 -5.68 7.58
C ASN A 16 -13.47 -5.59 9.11
N THR A 17 -14.46 -4.82 9.53
CA THR A 17 -14.96 -4.80 10.92
C THR A 17 -16.45 -5.17 10.91
N ASN A 18 -16.75 -6.46 10.78
CA ASN A 18 -18.06 -7.03 11.10
C ASN A 18 -19.28 -6.38 10.41
N THR A 19 -19.36 -6.36 9.08
CA THR A 19 -20.64 -6.09 8.41
C THR A 19 -20.97 -7.14 7.35
N ARG A 20 -22.15 -7.74 7.55
CA ARG A 20 -22.86 -8.62 6.62
C ARG A 20 -23.13 -7.86 5.32
N THR A 21 -22.91 -8.55 4.21
CA THR A 21 -23.58 -8.29 2.91
C THR A 21 -23.06 -7.09 2.10
N GLY A 22 -22.13 -7.34 1.16
CA GLY A 22 -21.83 -6.42 0.07
C GLY A 22 -20.42 -6.62 -0.49
N ASN A 23 -20.26 -6.53 -1.82
CA ASN A 23 -18.96 -6.58 -2.48
C ASN A 23 -18.03 -5.50 -1.92
N VAL A 24 -17.02 -5.90 -1.16
CA VAL A 24 -16.01 -5.02 -0.52
C VAL A 24 -15.18 -4.26 -1.57
N ASP A 25 -15.17 -4.76 -2.81
CA ASP A 25 -14.48 -4.19 -3.97
C ASP A 25 -15.38 -3.30 -4.85
N ALA A 26 -16.62 -3.03 -4.46
CA ALA A 26 -17.51 -2.17 -5.24
C ALA A 26 -17.23 -0.69 -4.97
N ASP A 27 -17.17 0.10 -6.05
CA ASP A 27 -17.10 1.55 -5.97
C ASP A 27 -18.26 2.12 -5.15
N LEU A 28 -17.96 3.16 -4.39
CA LEU A 28 -18.92 3.82 -3.53
C LEU A 28 -19.58 4.97 -4.27
N ILE A 29 -20.90 4.89 -4.44
CA ILE A 29 -21.69 5.90 -5.13
C ILE A 29 -22.31 6.84 -4.09
N ILE A 30 -21.92 8.11 -4.10
CA ILE A 30 -22.56 9.18 -3.31
C ILE A 30 -23.03 10.27 -4.27
N ASN A 31 -24.33 10.60 -4.27
CA ASN A 31 -24.88 11.73 -5.05
C ASN A 31 -24.45 11.71 -6.53
N ASP A 32 -24.57 10.55 -7.20
CA ASP A 32 -24.15 10.30 -8.58
C ASP A 32 -22.64 10.42 -8.85
N GLN A 33 -21.83 10.50 -7.80
CA GLN A 33 -20.38 10.52 -7.85
C GLN A 33 -19.82 9.15 -7.49
N ASN A 34 -18.98 8.58 -8.36
CA ASN A 34 -18.31 7.31 -8.11
C ASN A 34 -16.96 7.59 -7.42
N ILE A 35 -16.75 6.95 -6.27
CA ILE A 35 -15.48 6.96 -5.54
C ILE A 35 -14.87 5.57 -5.66
N GLU A 36 -13.62 5.52 -6.12
CA GLU A 36 -12.87 4.29 -6.33
C GLU A 36 -12.53 3.57 -5.01
N ALA A 37 -12.80 2.26 -4.98
CA ALA A 37 -12.36 1.38 -3.92
C ALA A 37 -10.91 0.89 -4.17
N VAL A 38 -10.02 1.07 -3.19
CA VAL A 38 -8.63 0.58 -3.26
C VAL A 38 -8.36 -0.53 -2.27
N LYS A 39 -7.54 -1.51 -2.68
CA LYS A 39 -7.16 -2.68 -1.87
C LYS A 39 -5.98 -2.42 -0.94
N GLU A 40 -5.09 -1.53 -1.34
CA GLU A 40 -3.94 -1.10 -0.56
C GLU A 40 -3.54 0.32 -0.94
N PHE A 41 -2.94 1.05 0.00
CA PHE A 41 -2.36 2.36 -0.27
C PHE A 41 -1.13 2.59 0.60
N ILE A 42 -0.26 3.50 0.16
CA ILE A 42 0.93 3.88 0.92
C ILE A 42 0.54 5.04 1.83
N TYR A 43 0.74 4.87 3.14
CA TYR A 43 0.58 5.92 4.12
C TYR A 43 1.90 6.13 4.85
N LEU A 44 2.44 7.35 4.76
CA LEU A 44 3.71 7.72 5.40
C LEU A 44 4.89 6.76 5.08
N GLY A 45 4.87 6.15 3.89
CA GLY A 45 5.89 5.21 3.44
C GLY A 45 5.64 3.73 3.80
N SER A 46 4.62 3.42 4.60
CA SER A 46 4.21 2.04 4.91
C SER A 46 2.98 1.63 4.08
N PRO A 47 2.94 0.40 3.53
CA PRO A 47 1.75 -0.12 2.86
C PRO A 47 0.66 -0.46 3.89
N VAL A 48 -0.50 0.17 3.76
CA VAL A 48 -1.67 -0.08 4.61
C VAL A 48 -2.65 -0.96 3.83
N ASN A 49 -2.92 -2.14 4.40
CA ASN A 49 -3.83 -3.13 3.82
C ASN A 49 -4.97 -3.45 4.81
N PRO A 50 -6.15 -3.93 4.35
CA PRO A 50 -7.31 -4.22 5.19
C PRO A 50 -7.03 -5.24 6.30
N ASN A 51 -6.10 -6.16 6.05
CA ASN A 51 -5.71 -7.22 6.98
C ASN A 51 -4.66 -6.77 8.00
N HIS A 52 -4.26 -5.49 7.98
CA HIS A 52 -3.24 -4.90 8.86
C HIS A 52 -1.97 -5.75 8.99
N ASN A 53 -1.60 -6.44 7.90
CA ASN A 53 -0.57 -7.48 7.95
C ASN A 53 0.80 -6.87 7.67
N THR A 54 1.51 -6.52 8.75
CA THR A 54 2.89 -6.01 8.72
C THR A 54 3.89 -7.04 8.17
N SER A 55 3.50 -8.31 8.06
CA SER A 55 4.37 -9.36 7.50
C SER A 55 4.82 -9.06 6.08
N GLU A 56 3.99 -8.42 5.26
CA GLU A 56 4.37 -8.04 3.90
C GLU A 56 5.41 -6.92 3.89
N GLU A 57 5.33 -5.97 4.83
CA GLU A 57 6.38 -4.96 5.00
C GLU A 57 7.69 -5.58 5.46
N ILE A 58 7.63 -6.48 6.45
CA ILE A 58 8.80 -7.21 6.96
C ILE A 58 9.48 -8.01 5.83
N LYS A 59 8.70 -8.74 5.02
CA LYS A 59 9.23 -9.48 3.86
C LYS A 59 9.88 -8.54 2.85
N ARG A 60 9.24 -7.41 2.51
CA ARG A 60 9.81 -6.41 1.58
C ARG A 60 11.15 -5.88 2.10
N GLN A 61 11.24 -5.54 3.39
CA GLN A 61 12.48 -5.07 3.99
C GLN A 61 13.59 -6.14 3.97
N ILE A 62 13.28 -7.40 4.27
CA ILE A 62 14.23 -8.52 4.18
C ILE A 62 14.76 -8.66 2.75
N ILE A 63 13.88 -8.58 1.73
CA ILE A 63 14.29 -8.69 0.32
C ILE A 63 15.24 -7.55 -0.07
N ILE A 64 14.92 -6.32 0.33
CA ILE A 64 15.77 -5.14 0.06
C ILE A 64 17.13 -5.30 0.75
N ALA A 65 17.15 -5.74 2.01
CA ALA A 65 18.38 -5.98 2.77
C ALA A 65 19.24 -7.07 2.11
N ASN A 66 18.63 -8.20 1.72
CA ASN A 66 19.34 -9.29 1.05
C ASN A 66 19.91 -8.86 -0.29
N ARG A 67 19.13 -8.11 -1.09
CA ARG A 67 19.61 -7.54 -2.36
C ARG A 67 20.81 -6.63 -2.13
N CYS A 68 20.70 -5.69 -1.20
CA CYS A 68 21.79 -4.77 -0.85
C CYS A 68 23.04 -5.53 -0.39
N TYR A 69 22.86 -6.54 0.47
CA TYR A 69 23.94 -7.39 0.93
C TYR A 69 24.64 -8.11 -0.22
N HIS A 70 23.89 -8.74 -1.14
CA HIS A 70 24.48 -9.45 -2.28
C HIS A 70 25.17 -8.50 -3.27
N ASP A 71 24.61 -7.32 -3.50
CA ASP A 71 25.22 -6.32 -4.37
C ASP A 71 26.52 -5.78 -3.75
N LEU A 72 26.50 -5.43 -2.46
CA LEU A 72 27.68 -4.95 -1.73
C LEU A 72 28.74 -6.05 -1.55
N SER A 73 28.33 -7.29 -1.30
CA SER A 73 29.22 -8.44 -1.12
C SER A 73 30.12 -8.66 -2.33
N LYS A 74 29.62 -8.47 -3.56
CA LYS A 74 30.44 -8.53 -4.78
C LYS A 74 31.56 -7.49 -4.79
N TYR A 75 31.27 -6.28 -4.34
CA TYR A 75 32.28 -5.21 -4.27
C TYR A 75 33.28 -5.46 -3.14
N LEU A 76 32.82 -5.92 -1.97
CA LEU A 76 33.67 -6.21 -0.82
C LEU A 76 34.55 -7.45 -1.03
N ALA A 77 34.05 -8.47 -1.71
CA ALA A 77 34.82 -9.67 -2.07
C ALA A 77 35.93 -9.36 -3.08
N ASN A 78 35.74 -8.35 -3.93
CA ASN A 78 36.75 -7.83 -4.85
C ASN A 78 37.78 -6.90 -4.16
N LYS A 79 38.07 -7.09 -2.85
CA LYS A 79 39.18 -6.44 -2.14
C LYS A 79 40.55 -6.90 -2.68
N ARG A 80 40.86 -6.44 -3.90
CA ARG A 80 42.15 -5.94 -4.39
C ARG A 80 42.06 -4.42 -4.63
N LEU A 81 41.30 -3.72 -3.77
CA LEU A 81 41.20 -2.25 -3.77
C LEU A 81 41.74 -1.64 -2.47
N PHE A 82 42.79 -2.27 -1.92
CA PHE A 82 43.83 -1.66 -1.11
C PHE A 82 45.15 -2.36 -1.47
#